data_AF-A0A077RDR1-F1
#
_entry.id   AF-A0A077RDR1-F1
#
_cell.length_a   1.000
_cell.length_b   1.000
_cell.length_c   1.000
_cell.angle_alpha   90.00
_cell.angle_beta   90.00
_cell.angle_gamma   90.00
#
_symmetry.space_group_name_H-M   'P 1'
#
loop_
_entity.id
_entity.type
_entity.pdbx_description
1 polymer ?
#
loop_
_entity_poly.entity_id
_entity_poly.type
_entity_poly.pdbx_seq_one_letter_code
_entity_poly.pdbx_strand_id
1 'polypeptide(L)'
;MKLYLDTSATLPSCSANLMPFSIDYDGPAPIDSFLIQAPAPSQSSIFSPTSAETDSSSLISAFRGRAIQSTPLQLPTGFVAKVITVSQVAPARLPTFSKGAANNHVEEEQATQEAEDRNPYIRIAPIAQVIGGTLTVWGPDGPIDKGDDTFFRTLGEWYSVISPLLHE
;
A
#
# COMPACT_ATOMS: atom_id res chain seq x y z
N MET A 1 10.97 -20.41 4.07
CA MET A 1 10.45 -19.13 4.59
C MET A 1 8.96 -19.09 4.29
N LYS A 2 8.11 -19.12 5.31
CA LYS A 2 6.66 -19.28 5.16
C LYS A 2 6.00 -17.91 5.36
N LEU A 3 5.20 -17.47 4.39
CA LEU A 3 4.48 -16.20 4.43
C LEU A 3 3.01 -16.50 4.79
N TYR A 4 2.50 -15.79 5.79
CA TYR A 4 1.11 -15.89 6.21
C TYR A 4 0.41 -14.58 5.84
N LEU A 5 -0.61 -14.67 4.98
CA LEU A 5 -1.50 -13.57 4.63
C LEU A 5 -2.76 -13.65 5.50
N ASP A 6 -3.01 -12.62 6.29
CA ASP A 6 -4.22 -12.48 7.09
C ASP A 6 -5.32 -11.80 6.25
N THR A 7 -6.33 -12.54 5.80
CA THR A 7 -7.34 -12.04 4.84
C THR A 7 -8.72 -11.80 5.46
N SER A 8 -8.90 -12.00 6.77
CA SER A 8 -10.22 -12.17 7.39
C SER A 8 -10.88 -10.91 7.99
N ALA A 9 -10.26 -9.73 7.88
CA ALA A 9 -10.77 -8.52 8.55
C ALA A 9 -11.29 -7.46 7.57
N THR A 10 -12.41 -6.81 7.92
CA THR A 10 -12.86 -5.56 7.28
C THR A 10 -11.87 -4.46 7.59
N LEU A 11 -11.13 -4.00 6.58
CA LEU A 11 -10.03 -3.04 6.75
C LEU A 11 -10.56 -1.60 6.79
N PRO A 12 -9.94 -0.72 7.58
CA PRO A 12 -10.22 0.71 7.49
C PRO A 12 -9.83 1.25 6.11
N SER A 13 -10.61 2.21 5.66
CA SER A 13 -10.43 2.92 4.40
C SER A 13 -9.42 4.07 4.56
N CYS A 14 -8.47 4.22 3.62
CA CYS A 14 -7.50 5.32 3.61
C CYS A 14 -7.32 5.95 2.22
N SER A 15 -6.82 7.19 2.16
CA SER A 15 -6.32 7.83 0.94
C SER A 15 -4.82 7.60 0.80
N ALA A 16 -4.35 7.31 -0.42
CA ALA A 16 -2.94 7.07 -0.71
C ALA A 16 -2.38 8.20 -1.58
N ASN A 17 -1.40 8.93 -1.05
CA ASN A 17 -0.74 10.04 -1.72
C ASN A 17 0.72 9.68 -2.03
N LEU A 18 1.12 9.76 -3.28
CA LEU A 18 2.50 9.61 -3.73
C LEU A 18 3.09 11.00 -4.00
N MET A 19 4.09 11.37 -3.22
CA MET A 19 4.71 12.70 -3.28
C MET A 19 5.93 12.70 -4.20
N PRO A 20 6.27 13.82 -4.87
CA PRO A 20 7.42 13.92 -5.78
C PRO A 20 8.76 14.11 -5.03
N PHE A 21 8.83 13.70 -3.76
CA PHE A 21 9.99 13.84 -2.89
C PHE A 21 9.95 12.78 -1.78
N SER A 22 11.10 12.52 -1.16
CA SER A 22 11.20 11.65 0.02
C SER A 22 11.07 12.46 1.32
N ILE A 23 10.54 11.81 2.36
CA ILE A 23 10.50 12.35 3.72
C ILE A 23 11.21 11.33 4.62
N ASP A 24 12.23 11.77 5.35
CA ASP A 24 12.94 10.96 6.34
C ASP A 24 12.20 10.99 7.69
N TYR A 25 10.92 10.62 7.66
CA TYR A 25 10.05 10.50 8.83
C TYR A 25 8.98 9.45 8.57
N ASP A 26 8.92 8.44 9.43
CA ASP A 26 8.06 7.27 9.32
C ASP A 26 6.94 7.23 10.39
N GLY A 27 6.82 8.30 11.18
CA GLY A 27 5.83 8.43 12.24
C GLY A 27 4.48 9.00 11.78
N PRO A 28 3.51 9.10 12.70
CA PRO A 28 2.21 9.71 12.42
C PRO A 28 2.36 11.19 12.05
N ALA A 29 1.73 11.60 10.95
CA ALA A 29 1.67 12.99 10.50
C ALA A 29 0.21 13.45 10.39
N PRO A 30 -0.14 14.66 10.84
CA PRO A 30 -1.49 15.22 10.72
C PRO A 30 -1.78 15.71 9.30
N ILE A 31 -1.85 14.80 8.33
CA ILE A 31 -2.00 15.10 6.89
C ILE A 31 -3.24 15.95 6.63
N ASP A 32 -4.39 15.59 7.20
CA ASP A 32 -5.67 16.30 6.99
C ASP A 32 -5.64 17.76 7.45
N SER A 33 -4.75 18.11 8.39
CA SER A 33 -4.63 19.48 8.90
C SER A 33 -3.74 20.36 8.03
N PHE A 34 -2.73 19.80 7.37
CA PHE A 34 -1.70 20.58 6.67
C PHE A 34 -1.70 20.41 5.15
N LEU A 35 -2.15 19.27 4.63
CA LEU A 35 -2.25 19.02 3.19
C LEU A 35 -3.61 19.48 2.68
N ILE A 36 -3.78 20.80 2.58
CA ILE A 36 -5.02 21.40 2.08
C ILE A 36 -5.10 21.16 0.57
N GLN A 37 -6.18 20.53 0.12
CA GLN A 37 -6.43 20.23 -1.29
C GLN A 37 -7.49 21.19 -1.83
N ALA A 38 -7.16 21.88 -2.92
CA ALA A 38 -8.10 22.70 -3.67
C ALA A 38 -8.30 22.13 -5.08
N PRO A 39 -9.48 22.25 -5.69
CA PRO A 39 -9.66 21.90 -7.10
C PRO A 39 -8.73 22.73 -7.99
N ALA A 40 -8.04 22.09 -8.93
CA ALA A 40 -7.28 22.80 -9.95
C ALA A 40 -8.25 23.58 -10.86
N PRO A 41 -7.93 24.82 -11.27
CA PRO A 41 -8.71 25.52 -12.27
C PRO A 41 -8.63 24.73 -13.58
N SER A 42 -9.74 24.12 -13.99
CA SER A 42 -9.88 23.47 -15.29
C SER A 42 -9.70 24.52 -16.37
N GLN A 43 -8.56 24.50 -17.06
CA GLN A 43 -8.41 25.26 -18.30
C GLN A 43 -9.43 24.68 -19.28
N SER A 44 -10.51 25.44 -19.51
CA SER A 44 -11.64 25.09 -20.34
C SER A 44 -11.19 24.62 -21.72
N SER A 45 -11.28 23.32 -21.98
CA SER A 45 -11.27 22.77 -23.32
C SER A 45 -12.57 23.17 -24.02
N ILE A 46 -12.54 24.24 -24.81
CA ILE A 46 -13.70 24.75 -25.59
C ILE A 46 -14.09 23.78 -26.74
N PHE A 47 -13.36 22.70 -26.98
CA PHE A 47 -13.70 21.69 -27.98
C PHE A 47 -13.46 20.28 -27.45
N SER A 48 -14.52 19.59 -27.03
CA SER A 48 -14.66 18.12 -27.16
C SER A 48 -16.11 17.73 -26.91
N PRO A 49 -16.85 17.25 -27.92
CA PRO A 49 -18.15 16.65 -27.72
C PRO A 49 -18.00 15.17 -27.32
N THR A 50 -18.86 14.73 -26.41
CA THR A 50 -19.28 13.33 -26.23
C THR A 50 -18.24 12.38 -25.62
N SER A 51 -18.32 12.17 -24.31
CA SER A 51 -18.69 10.90 -23.66
C SER A 51 -18.45 11.01 -22.16
N ALA A 52 -19.42 10.57 -21.36
CA ALA A 52 -19.36 10.61 -19.90
C ALA A 52 -18.29 9.64 -19.38
N GLU A 53 -17.11 10.16 -19.05
CA GLU A 53 -16.13 9.47 -18.20
C GLU A 53 -15.80 10.38 -17.03
N THR A 54 -15.81 9.82 -15.82
CA THR A 54 -15.62 10.50 -14.53
C THR A 54 -14.42 11.43 -14.57
N ASP A 55 -14.67 12.73 -14.72
CA ASP A 55 -13.65 13.78 -14.75
C ASP A 55 -12.78 13.68 -13.50
N SER A 56 -11.61 13.10 -13.73
CA SER A 56 -10.51 12.93 -12.80
C SER A 56 -9.96 14.32 -12.46
N SER A 57 -10.67 15.03 -11.59
CA SER A 57 -10.33 16.41 -11.21
C SER A 57 -8.95 16.46 -10.57
N SER A 58 -8.06 17.20 -11.20
CA SER A 58 -6.74 17.49 -10.63
C SER A 58 -6.91 18.38 -9.41
N LEU A 59 -6.11 18.12 -8.37
CA LEU A 59 -6.09 18.90 -7.13
C LEU A 59 -4.78 19.68 -7.07
N ILE A 60 -4.80 20.85 -6.46
CA ILE A 60 -3.62 21.65 -6.15
C ILE A 60 -3.47 21.70 -4.64
N SER A 61 -2.23 21.56 -4.19
CA SER A 61 -1.84 21.76 -2.80
C SER A 61 -0.48 22.45 -2.75
N ALA A 62 0.01 22.72 -1.54
CA ALA A 62 1.36 23.21 -1.34
C ALA A 62 2.04 22.40 -0.24
N PHE A 63 3.28 21.98 -0.49
CA PHE A 63 4.11 21.29 0.48
C PHE A 63 5.46 21.98 0.60
N ARG A 64 5.85 22.34 1.83
CA ARG A 64 7.12 23.07 2.11
C ARG A 64 7.29 24.35 1.27
N GLY A 65 6.18 25.03 0.98
CA GLY A 65 6.19 26.27 0.17
C GLY A 65 6.29 26.05 -1.34
N ARG A 66 6.28 24.80 -1.82
CA ARG A 66 6.22 24.47 -3.25
C ARG A 66 4.81 24.06 -3.62
N ALA A 67 4.31 24.58 -4.74
CA ALA A 67 3.06 24.12 -5.31
C ALA A 67 3.22 22.66 -5.77
N ILE A 68 2.17 21.87 -5.60
CA ILE A 68 2.08 20.51 -6.13
C ILE A 68 0.70 20.33 -6.75
N GLN A 69 0.64 19.57 -7.83
CA GLN A 69 -0.61 19.27 -8.52
C GLN A 69 -0.78 17.77 -8.68
N SER A 70 -2.00 17.28 -8.44
CA SER A 70 -2.29 15.86 -8.45
C SER A 70 -2.75 15.36 -9.81
N THR A 71 -2.40 14.10 -10.09
CA THR A 71 -2.89 13.30 -11.19
C THR A 71 -3.40 11.99 -10.60
N PRO A 72 -4.70 11.68 -10.74
CA PRO A 72 -5.23 10.42 -10.24
C PRO A 72 -4.75 9.25 -11.10
N LEU A 73 -4.28 8.22 -10.41
CA LEU A 73 -3.89 6.94 -10.96
C LEU A 73 -4.97 5.92 -10.60
N GLN A 74 -5.74 5.51 -11.61
CA GLN A 74 -6.77 4.49 -11.47
C GLN A 74 -6.12 3.11 -11.47
N LEU A 75 -6.52 2.26 -10.54
CA LEU A 75 -6.15 0.85 -10.55
C LEU A 75 -6.97 0.11 -11.62
N PRO A 76 -6.40 -0.93 -12.27
CA PRO A 76 -7.15 -1.74 -13.22
C PRO A 76 -8.31 -2.49 -12.56
N THR A 77 -9.28 -2.87 -13.39
CA THR A 77 -10.43 -3.68 -12.96
C THR A 77 -9.98 -4.96 -12.28
N GLY A 78 -10.56 -5.26 -11.12
CA GLY A 78 -10.24 -6.46 -10.32
C GLY A 78 -9.06 -6.29 -9.35
N PHE A 79 -8.34 -5.17 -9.40
CA PHE A 79 -7.25 -4.88 -8.47
C PHE A 79 -7.72 -4.01 -7.31
N VAL A 80 -7.16 -4.29 -6.14
CA VAL A 80 -7.41 -3.53 -4.91
C VAL A 80 -6.08 -3.19 -4.27
N ALA A 81 -5.84 -1.91 -3.98
CA ALA A 81 -4.67 -1.50 -3.23
C ALA A 81 -4.92 -1.65 -1.72
N LYS A 82 -4.03 -2.39 -1.06
CA LYS A 82 -4.02 -2.58 0.39
C LYS A 82 -2.70 -2.09 0.96
N VAL A 83 -2.76 -1.42 2.10
CA VAL A 83 -1.58 -1.10 2.91
C VAL A 83 -1.31 -2.31 3.79
N ILE A 84 -0.08 -2.81 3.77
CA ILE A 84 0.35 -3.98 4.54
C ILE A 84 1.46 -3.59 5.52
N THR A 85 1.45 -4.19 6.70
CA THR A 85 2.59 -4.18 7.61
C THR A 85 3.34 -5.50 7.51
N VAL A 86 4.67 -5.42 7.54
CA VAL A 86 5.56 -6.57 7.48
C VAL A 86 6.30 -6.65 8.80
N SER A 87 6.18 -7.78 9.51
CA SER A 87 6.79 -7.96 10.83
C SER A 87 7.52 -9.31 10.88
N GLN A 88 8.73 -9.32 11.42
CA GLN A 88 9.42 -10.58 11.74
C GLN A 88 8.97 -11.04 13.12
N VAL A 89 8.36 -12.23 13.19
CA VAL A 89 7.94 -12.82 14.46
C VAL A 89 9.08 -13.71 14.95
N ALA A 90 9.71 -13.30 16.04
CA ALA A 90 10.69 -14.14 16.72
C ALA A 90 9.98 -15.29 17.45
N PRO A 91 10.57 -16.49 17.50
CA PRO A 91 9.98 -17.60 18.24
C PRO A 91 9.87 -17.24 19.72
N ALA A 92 8.70 -17.48 20.31
CA ALA A 92 8.48 -17.27 21.73
C ALA A 92 9.49 -18.09 22.54
N ARG A 93 10.37 -17.42 23.29
CA ARG A 93 11.26 -18.10 24.24
C ARG A 93 10.42 -18.58 25.42
N LEU A 94 10.32 -19.91 25.59
CA LEU A 94 9.78 -20.50 26.81
C LEU A 94 10.58 -19.99 28.03
N PRO A 95 9.92 -19.64 29.15
CA PRO A 95 10.61 -19.38 30.40
C PRO A 95 11.35 -20.65 30.80
N THR A 96 12.68 -20.55 30.91
CA THR A 96 13.52 -21.66 31.36
C THR A 96 13.22 -21.89 32.84
N PHE A 97 12.29 -22.78 33.15
CA PHE A 97 12.10 -23.26 34.51
C PHE A 97 13.30 -24.14 34.87
N SER A 98 14.29 -23.54 35.53
CA SER A 98 15.37 -24.27 36.18
C SER A 98 14.81 -25.02 37.39
N LYS A 99 14.47 -26.31 37.26
CA LYS A 99 14.31 -27.20 38.41
C LYS A 99 14.93 -28.57 38.15
N GLY A 100 15.68 -29.03 39.15
CA GLY A 100 16.48 -30.23 39.12
C GLY A 100 15.68 -31.52 39.01
N ALA A 101 16.35 -32.51 38.44
CA ALA A 101 16.25 -33.95 38.63
C ALA A 101 14.86 -34.57 38.88
N ALA A 102 14.35 -35.28 37.86
CA ALA A 102 14.12 -36.73 37.85
C ALA A 102 12.78 -37.18 37.21
N ASN A 103 12.95 -38.04 36.20
CA ASN A 103 12.11 -39.16 35.75
C ASN A 103 10.91 -39.00 34.79
N ASN A 104 11.05 -39.81 33.71
CA ASN A 104 10.09 -40.60 32.93
C ASN A 104 9.35 -39.97 31.72
N HIS A 105 9.96 -40.19 30.55
CA HIS A 105 9.48 -41.08 29.47
C HIS A 105 7.96 -41.12 29.19
N VAL A 106 7.47 -40.25 28.29
CA VAL A 106 6.51 -40.44 27.17
C VAL A 106 6.27 -39.04 26.57
N GLU A 107 6.99 -38.61 25.52
CA GLU A 107 6.74 -37.29 24.88
C GLU A 107 7.46 -37.06 23.53
N GLU A 108 7.70 -38.10 22.71
CA GLU A 108 8.55 -37.94 21.50
C GLU A 108 7.80 -37.63 20.19
N GLU A 109 6.48 -37.85 20.12
CA GLU A 109 5.70 -37.60 18.88
C GLU A 109 5.01 -36.23 18.82
N GLN A 110 4.74 -35.57 19.95
CA GLN A 110 4.15 -34.21 19.98
C GLN A 110 5.21 -33.10 19.86
N ALA A 111 6.47 -33.38 20.22
CA ALA A 111 7.56 -32.41 20.21
C ALA A 111 7.99 -31.99 18.78
N THR A 112 7.75 -32.83 17.78
CA THR A 112 8.21 -32.61 16.40
C THR A 112 7.38 -31.58 15.64
N GLN A 113 6.08 -31.45 15.97
CA GLN A 113 5.19 -30.43 15.36
C GLN A 113 5.35 -29.04 16.00
N GLU A 114 5.64 -28.97 17.30
CA GLU A 114 5.92 -27.70 17.98
C GLU A 114 7.33 -27.17 17.69
N ALA A 115 8.27 -28.02 17.24
CA ALA A 115 9.63 -27.63 16.91
C ALA A 115 9.74 -26.96 15.52
N GLU A 116 8.93 -27.36 14.52
CA GLU A 116 8.90 -26.69 13.21
C GLU A 116 8.29 -25.28 13.25
N ASP A 117 7.41 -25.01 14.22
CA ASP A 117 6.75 -23.70 14.41
C ASP A 117 7.66 -22.67 15.12
N ARG A 118 8.89 -23.06 15.46
CA ARG A 118 9.90 -22.19 16.12
C ARG A 118 10.86 -21.51 15.15
N ASN A 119 10.71 -21.69 13.85
CA ASN A 119 11.53 -20.98 12.89
C ASN A 119 10.98 -19.54 12.73
N PRO A 120 11.80 -18.48 12.76
CA PRO A 120 11.32 -17.13 12.50
C PRO A 120 10.57 -17.08 11.16
N TYR A 121 9.40 -16.47 11.19
CA TYR A 121 8.56 -16.27 10.00
C TYR A 121 8.24 -14.79 9.82
N ILE A 122 7.93 -14.43 8.56
CA ILE A 122 7.46 -13.09 8.23
C ILE A 122 5.93 -13.12 8.26
N ARG A 123 5.36 -12.24 9.08
CA ARG A 123 3.93 -11.95 9.09
C ARG A 123 3.67 -10.76 8.18
N ILE A 124 2.76 -10.94 7.22
CA ILE A 124 2.24 -9.87 6.37
C ILE A 124 0.78 -9.67 6.73
N ALA A 125 0.44 -8.53 7.32
CA ALA A 125 -0.93 -8.23 7.72
C ALA A 125 -1.43 -6.98 7.01
N PRO A 126 -2.57 -7.02 6.33
CA PRO A 126 -3.18 -5.81 5.80
C PRO A 126 -3.69 -4.94 6.94
N ILE A 127 -3.45 -3.63 6.85
CA ILE A 127 -3.81 -2.65 7.89
C ILE A 127 -4.83 -1.62 7.41
N ALA A 128 -4.91 -1.38 6.10
CA ALA A 128 -5.89 -0.48 5.49
C ALA A 128 -6.12 -0.84 4.02
N GLN A 129 -7.23 -0.36 3.46
CA GLN A 129 -7.55 -0.46 2.05
C GLN A 129 -7.68 0.94 1.44
N VAL A 130 -7.10 1.14 0.25
CA VAL A 130 -7.17 2.41 -0.46
C VAL A 130 -8.59 2.61 -0.99
N ILE A 131 -9.16 3.79 -0.71
CA ILE A 131 -10.52 4.15 -1.11
C ILE A 131 -10.60 4.34 -2.63
N GLY A 132 -11.69 3.85 -3.22
CA GLY A 132 -12.04 4.16 -4.61
C GLY A 132 -11.07 3.63 -5.67
N GLY A 133 -10.16 2.72 -5.31
CA GLY A 133 -9.19 2.15 -6.24
C GLY A 133 -8.33 3.18 -6.95
N THR A 134 -8.15 4.36 -6.34
CA THR A 134 -7.42 5.48 -6.94
C THR A 134 -6.27 5.88 -6.03
N LEU A 135 -5.07 5.99 -6.59
CA LEU A 135 -3.92 6.60 -5.94
C LEU A 135 -3.75 8.03 -6.43
N THR A 136 -3.41 8.95 -5.53
CA THR A 136 -3.16 10.34 -5.88
C THR A 136 -1.67 10.56 -6.06
N VAL A 137 -1.22 10.83 -7.29
CA VAL A 137 0.19 11.11 -7.59
C VAL A 137 0.39 12.60 -7.70
N TRP A 138 1.34 13.17 -6.96
CA TRP A 138 1.61 14.61 -6.93
C TRP A 138 2.85 14.95 -7.75
N GLY A 139 2.76 15.95 -8.63
CA GLY A 139 3.86 16.52 -9.40
C GLY A 139 4.28 17.90 -8.90
N PRO A 140 5.57 18.29 -9.00
CA PRO A 140 6.09 19.51 -8.40
C PRO A 140 5.77 20.81 -9.16
N ASP A 141 5.30 20.75 -10.41
CA ASP A 141 5.18 21.95 -11.27
C ASP A 141 3.99 21.88 -12.27
N GLY A 142 2.97 21.06 -11.98
CA GLY A 142 1.80 20.91 -12.85
C GLY A 142 1.25 19.48 -12.87
N PRO A 143 0.21 19.21 -13.68
CA PRO A 143 -0.29 17.85 -13.84
C PRO A 143 0.80 17.00 -14.50
N ILE A 144 0.92 15.76 -14.04
CA ILE A 144 1.89 14.82 -14.60
C ILE A 144 1.40 14.41 -15.99
N ASP A 145 2.26 14.55 -17.00
CA ASP A 145 2.01 13.99 -18.32
C ASP A 145 2.16 12.48 -18.25
N LYS A 146 1.03 11.77 -18.35
CA LYS A 146 0.98 10.30 -18.24
C LYS A 146 1.79 9.59 -19.34
N GLY A 147 2.03 10.22 -20.48
CA GLY A 147 2.80 9.63 -21.59
C GLY A 147 4.31 9.74 -21.39
N ASP A 148 4.77 10.85 -20.84
CA ASP A 148 6.20 11.11 -20.62
C ASP A 148 6.69 10.61 -19.26
N ASP A 149 5.83 10.65 -18.24
CA ASP A 149 6.16 10.23 -16.89
C ASP A 149 6.50 8.75 -16.81
N THR A 150 7.67 8.46 -16.25
CA THR A 150 8.20 7.09 -16.20
C THR A 150 7.36 6.19 -15.30
N PHE A 151 6.81 6.71 -14.20
CA PHE A 151 6.01 5.92 -13.28
C PHE A 151 4.65 5.54 -13.89
N PHE A 152 3.93 6.51 -14.47
CA PHE A 152 2.67 6.24 -15.16
C PHE A 152 2.87 5.35 -16.38
N ARG A 153 3.93 5.56 -17.17
CA ARG A 153 4.25 4.71 -18.32
C ARG A 153 4.54 3.28 -17.90
N THR A 154 5.43 3.06 -16.92
CA THR A 154 5.77 1.71 -16.46
C THR A 154 4.58 0.98 -15.84
N LEU A 155 3.78 1.66 -15.01
CA LEU A 155 2.58 1.04 -14.44
C LEU A 155 1.53 0.75 -15.51
N GLY A 156 1.32 1.68 -16.45
CA GLY A 156 0.39 1.49 -17.57
C GLY A 156 0.76 0.29 -18.44
N GLU A 157 2.04 0.17 -18.81
CA GLU A 157 2.54 -0.97 -19.58
C GLU A 157 2.41 -2.28 -18.80
N TRP A 158 2.78 -2.29 -17.52
CA TRP A 158 2.66 -3.48 -16.68
C TRP A 158 1.21 -3.93 -16.52
N TYR A 159 0.29 -3.00 -16.26
CA TYR A 159 -1.14 -3.28 -16.19
C TYR A 159 -1.72 -3.71 -17.54
N SER A 160 -1.23 -3.18 -18.66
CA SER A 160 -1.77 -3.55 -19.98
C SER A 160 -1.27 -4.90 -20.46
N VAL A 161 -0.03 -5.28 -20.14
CA VAL A 161 0.62 -6.48 -20.70
C VAL A 161 0.61 -7.64 -19.72
N ILE A 162 0.93 -7.40 -18.45
CA ILE A 162 1.20 -8.47 -17.48
C ILE A 162 -0.04 -8.83 -16.68
N SER A 163 -0.82 -7.83 -16.27
CA SER A 163 -1.99 -8.05 -15.42
C SER A 163 -3.03 -9.00 -16.04
N PRO A 164 -3.42 -8.90 -17.33
CA PRO A 164 -4.38 -9.84 -17.92
C PRO A 164 -3.87 -11.27 -18.01
N LEU A 165 -2.55 -11.44 -18.21
CA LEU A 165 -1.92 -12.76 -18.34
C LEU A 165 -1.83 -13.53 -17.02
N LEU A 166 -1.92 -12.84 -15.87
CA LEU A 166 -1.91 -13.47 -14.55
C LEU A 166 -3.28 -14.04 -14.14
N HIS A 167 -4.34 -13.70 -14.87
CA HIS A 167 -5.73 -14.07 -14.56
C HIS A 167 -6.32 -15.08 -15.58
N GLU A 168 -5.52 -15.62 -16.51
CA GLU A 168 -5.82 -16.89 -17.20
C GLU A 168 -5.42 -18.09 -16.31
#